data_AF-A0A0D6AM61-F1
#
_entry.id   AF-A0A0D6AM61-F1
#
_cell.length_a   1.000
_cell.length_b   1.000
_cell.length_c   1.000
_cell.angle_alpha   90.00
_cell.angle_beta   90.00
_cell.angle_gamma   90.00
#
_symmetry.space_group_name_H-M   'P 1'
#
loop_
_entity.id
_entity.type
_entity.pdbx_description
1 polymer ?
#
loop_
_entity_poly.entity_id
_entity_poly.type
_entity_poly.pdbx_seq_one_letter_code
_entity_poly.pdbx_strand_id
1 'polypeptide(L)' 'MTWWSGKTRIWGGSFEYWLNLDIKRPWKDKLIIIDEGELTKPVITPDDPEQVYQILVNKTSS' A
#
# COMPACT_ATOMS: atom_id res chain seq x y z
N MET A 1 4.81 -6.68 8.63
CA MET A 1 4.51 -5.59 9.59
C MET A 1 4.04 -6.19 10.90
N THR A 2 4.61 -5.79 12.04
CA THR A 2 4.20 -6.27 13.37
C THR A 2 3.01 -5.44 13.90
N TRP A 3 2.37 -5.89 14.99
CA TRP A 3 1.30 -5.12 15.66
C TRP A 3 1.75 -3.68 15.97
N TRP A 4 2.98 -3.52 16.46
CA TRP A 4 3.57 -2.24 16.86
C TRP A 4 3.97 -1.35 15.68
N SER A 5 4.05 -1.89 14.45
CA SER A 5 4.42 -1.12 13.25
C SER A 5 3.23 -0.52 12.51
N GLY A 6 2.06 -0.39 13.17
CA GLY A 6 0.87 0.23 12.57
C GLY A 6 0.06 -0.69 11.63
N LYS A 7 0.20 -2.02 11.75
CA LYS A 7 -0.58 -3.00 10.95
C LYS A 7 -2.11 -2.80 11.10
N THR A 8 -2.58 -2.34 12.24
CA THR A 8 -4.01 -2.10 12.52
C THR A 8 -4.55 -0.78 11.97
N ARG A 9 -3.70 0.09 11.40
CA ARG A 9 -4.14 1.37 10.86
C ARG A 9 -4.90 1.15 9.55
N ILE A 10 -6.15 1.60 9.50
CA ILE A 10 -7.03 1.41 8.34
C ILE A 10 -7.04 2.59 7.36
N TRP A 11 -6.46 3.74 7.72
CA TRP A 11 -6.38 4.95 6.87
C TRP A 11 -5.28 5.90 7.33
N GLY A 12 -4.77 6.73 6.42
CA GLY A 12 -3.73 7.72 6.69
C GLY A 12 -2.38 7.05 6.98
N GLY A 13 -1.44 7.73 7.62
CA GLY A 13 -0.13 7.11 7.82
C GLY A 13 0.90 8.00 8.50
N SER A 14 2.17 7.79 8.17
CA SER A 14 3.25 8.71 8.54
C SER A 14 3.41 9.76 7.43
N PHE A 15 4.33 10.71 7.61
CA PHE A 15 4.71 11.62 6.53
C PHE A 15 5.27 10.88 5.30
N GLU A 16 5.98 9.76 5.50
CA GLU A 16 6.60 9.01 4.40
C GLU A 16 5.64 8.06 3.69
N TYR A 17 4.66 7.49 4.40
CA TYR A 17 3.73 6.50 3.85
C TYR A 17 2.29 6.89 4.16
N TRP A 18 1.46 7.05 3.13
CA TRP A 18 0.06 7.41 3.29
C TRP A 18 -0.87 6.28 2.82
N LEU A 19 -1.58 5.66 3.76
CA LEU A 19 -2.44 4.50 3.46
C LEU A 19 -3.81 4.94 2.92
N ASN A 20 -4.28 4.23 1.90
CA ASN A 20 -5.69 4.28 1.50
C ASN A 20 -6.62 3.80 2.63
N LEU A 21 -7.90 4.19 2.58
CA LEU A 21 -8.89 3.65 3.50
C LEU A 21 -9.16 2.18 3.14
N ASP A 22 -8.81 1.27 4.06
CA ASP A 22 -9.11 -0.16 3.97
C ASP A 22 -9.35 -0.76 5.36
N ILE A 23 -10.61 -1.05 5.66
CA ILE A 23 -11.04 -1.66 6.92
C ILE A 23 -10.48 -3.09 7.06
N LYS A 24 -10.27 -3.81 5.95
CA LYS A 24 -9.76 -5.19 5.96
C LYS A 24 -8.24 -5.29 6.11
N ARG A 25 -7.53 -4.16 6.09
CA ARG A 25 -6.07 -4.12 6.19
C ARG A 25 -5.45 -4.87 7.37
N PRO A 26 -6.02 -4.87 8.60
CA PRO A 26 -5.44 -5.61 9.71
C PRO A 26 -5.26 -7.11 9.44
N TRP A 27 -6.03 -7.67 8.50
CA TRP A 27 -5.95 -9.07 8.06
C TRP A 27 -5.09 -9.30 6.82
N LYS A 28 -4.55 -8.24 6.22
CA LYS A 28 -3.68 -8.32 5.04
C LYS A 28 -2.20 -8.31 5.46
N ASP A 29 -1.40 -9.07 4.74
CA ASP A 29 0.05 -9.17 4.99
C ASP A 29 0.91 -8.50 3.90
N LYS A 30 0.28 -8.11 2.80
CA LYS A 30 0.94 -7.43 1.67
C LYS A 30 0.30 -6.07 1.43
N LEU A 31 1.12 -5.16 0.91
CA LEU A 31 0.73 -3.85 0.42
C LEU A 31 1.61 -3.49 -0.78
N ILE A 32 1.18 -2.49 -1.54
CA ILE A 32 1.96 -1.93 -2.65
C ILE A 32 2.25 -0.47 -2.30
N ILE A 33 3.53 -0.10 -2.37
CA ILE A 33 3.98 1.28 -2.23
C ILE A 33 4.12 1.84 -3.64
N ILE A 34 3.47 2.96 -3.91
CA ILE A 34 3.62 3.69 -5.16
C ILE A 34 4.73 4.72 -4.92
N ASP A 35 5.88 4.48 -5.54
CA ASP A 35 7.05 5.34 -5.43
C ASP A 35 7.24 6.13 -6.72
N GLU A 36 6.80 7.39 -6.71
CA GLU A 36 6.94 8.33 -7.83
C GLU A 36 8.13 9.30 -7.61
N GLY A 37 8.95 9.07 -6.58
CA GLY A 37 10.07 9.94 -6.19
C GLY A 37 9.70 11.04 -5.20
N GLU A 38 8.43 11.14 -4.81
CA GLU A 38 7.93 12.11 -3.83
C GLU A 38 8.18 11.67 -2.38
N LEU A 39 8.22 12.64 -1.46
CA LEU A 39 8.45 12.39 -0.03
C LEU A 39 7.35 11.52 0.59
N THR A 40 6.10 11.81 0.25
CA THR A 40 4.93 11.06 0.73
C THR A 40 4.54 10.03 -0.31
N LYS A 41 4.68 8.75 0.02
CA LYS A 41 4.38 7.64 -0.88
C LYS A 41 2.97 7.10 -0.63
N PRO A 42 2.08 7.13 -1.62
CA PRO A 42 0.80 6.46 -1.52
C PRO A 42 1.00 4.95 -1.33
N VAL A 43 0.20 4.37 -0.44
CA VAL A 43 0.23 2.93 -0.17
C VAL A 43 -1.17 2.36 -0.35
N ILE A 44 -1.27 1.36 -1.23
CA ILE A 44 -2.52 0.65 -1.49
C ILE A 44 -2.46 -0.79 -0.93
N THR A 45 -3.63 -1.30 -0.53
CA THR A 45 -3.80 -2.64 0.04
C THR A 45 -4.85 -3.43 -0.74
N PRO A 46 -4.59 -3.78 -2.01
CA PRO A 46 -5.54 -4.53 -2.82
C PRO A 46 -5.81 -5.93 -2.24
N ASP A 47 -6.98 -6.49 -2.56
CA ASP A 47 -7.34 -7.86 -2.15
C ASP A 47 -6.48 -8.91 -2.88
N ASP A 48 -6.05 -8.63 -4.12
CA ASP A 48 -5.06 -9.40 -4.87
C ASP A 48 -3.82 -8.54 -5.20
N PRO A 49 -2.80 -8.54 -4.34
CA PRO A 49 -1.57 -7.75 -4.53
C PRO A 49 -0.79 -8.12 -5.79
N GLU A 50 -0.78 -9.40 -6.17
CA GLU A 50 -0.01 -9.85 -7.31
C GLU A 50 -0.66 -9.39 -8.61
N GLN A 51 -1.97 -9.61 -8.75
CA GLN A 51 -2.69 -9.15 -9.94
C GLN A 51 -2.58 -7.64 -10.14
N VAL A 52 -2.73 -6.84 -9.08
CA VAL A 52 -2.61 -5.38 -9.18
C VAL A 52 -1.19 -4.96 -9.52
N TYR A 53 -0.17 -5.60 -8.94
CA TYR A 53 1.22 -5.34 -9.30
C TYR A 53 1.48 -5.59 -10.80
N GLN A 54 0.99 -6.72 -11.34
CA GLN A 54 1.11 -7.03 -12.76
C GLN A 54 0.42 -5.98 -13.65
N ILE A 55 -0.79 -5.52 -13.26
CA ILE A 55 -1.49 -4.45 -13.98
C ILE A 55 -0.66 -3.16 -14.01
N LEU A 56 -0.05 -2.79 -12.87
CA LEU A 56 0.78 -1.60 -12.77
C LEU A 56 2.02 -1.72 -13.67
N VAL A 57 2.79 -2.80 -13.54
CA VAL A 57 3.99 -3.05 -14.37
C VAL A 57 3.65 -3.00 -15.86
N ASN A 58 2.57 -3.65 -16.28
CA ASN A 58 2.14 -3.67 -17.68
C ASN A 58 1.73 -2.30 -18.21
N LYS A 59 1.25 -1.39 -17.35
CA LYS A 59 0.81 -0.05 -17.74
C LYS A 59 1.92 1.00 -17.68
N THR A 60 2.97 0.76 -16.89
CA THR A 60 4.07 1.73 -16.69
C THR A 60 5.34 1.36 -17.42
N SER A 61 5.48 0.12 -17.89
CA SER A 61 6.59 -0.30 -18.75
C SER A 61 6.34 0.16 -20.20
N SER A 62 6.66 1.42 -20.48
CA SER A 62 6.71 2.00 -21.85
C SER A 62 8.14 2.01 -22.38
#